data_AF-A0A7Y1Z7S7-F1
#
_entry.id   AF-A0A7Y1Z7S7-F1
#
_cell.length_a   1.000
_cell.length_b   1.000
_cell.length_c   1.000
_cell.angle_alpha   90.00
_cell.angle_beta   90.00
_cell.angle_gamma   90.00
#
_symmetry.space_group_name_H-M   'P 1'
#
loop_
_entity.id
_entity.type
_entity.pdbx_description
1 polymer ?
#
loop_
_entity_poly.entity_id
_entity_poly.type
_entity_poly.pdbx_seq_one_letter_code
_entity_poly.pdbx_strand_id
1 'polypeptide(L)'
;YTRWLQYGVFQPIFRPHAQEQVPSEPVFREERTMELAKKAIEMRYKLLPYNYNLAFQNNQYGTPLMRPLFFEDDSKEFYVHDDTYLWGDDFLVTPIVNPGETEKEVYFPKNNVWIDLYANEKIAGGQSKKIKVSEEYIPTFVKAGAFIPFANLVQSTDQYALREFELFYFFDKSITESKGEFYNDDGLTKEAYEKEHYEILKFKANFQNRTLQLNLGSEIGDNFNSELKSITVRIPNIDQVPKYIKVDGKRIRNSNLSTDKTLSIPVKWDTSKTMNIKIKFKK
;
A
#
# COMPACT_ATOMS: atom_id res chain seq x y z
N TYR A 1 15.12 -8.89 17.48
CA TYR A 1 13.74 -9.40 17.37
C TYR A 1 12.82 -8.43 16.63
N THR A 2 12.57 -7.22 17.18
CA THR A 2 11.67 -6.23 16.58
C THR A 2 11.95 -5.91 15.11
N ARG A 3 13.21 -5.64 14.75
CA ARG A 3 13.61 -5.40 13.34
C ARG A 3 13.24 -6.54 12.40
N TRP A 4 13.31 -7.78 12.87
CA TRP A 4 12.95 -8.96 12.08
C TRP A 4 11.45 -9.03 11.83
N LEU A 5 10.61 -8.69 12.82
CA LEU A 5 9.17 -8.62 12.62
C LEU A 5 8.76 -7.46 11.71
N GLN A 6 9.43 -6.31 11.81
CA GLN A 6 9.19 -5.17 10.92
C GLN A 6 9.54 -5.52 9.47
N TYR A 7 10.70 -6.16 9.24
CA TYR A 7 11.03 -6.78 7.95
C TYR A 7 9.96 -7.82 7.53
N GLY A 8 9.49 -8.62 8.50
CA GLY A 8 8.40 -9.57 8.37
C GLY A 8 7.14 -9.02 7.70
N VAL A 9 6.83 -7.73 7.86
CA VAL A 9 5.64 -7.11 7.23
C VAL A 9 5.70 -7.20 5.70
N PHE A 10 6.90 -7.09 5.12
CA PHE A 10 7.13 -6.97 3.69
C PHE A 10 7.84 -8.19 3.10
N GLN A 11 7.49 -9.38 3.58
CA GLN A 11 7.93 -10.66 3.04
C GLN A 11 6.73 -11.61 2.87
N PRO A 12 6.85 -12.74 2.13
CA PRO A 12 5.71 -13.57 1.80
C PRO A 12 4.96 -14.18 3.00
N ILE A 13 5.66 -14.70 4.02
CA ILE A 13 5.06 -15.53 5.09
C ILE A 13 5.43 -15.02 6.48
N PHE A 14 4.50 -14.39 7.18
CA PHE A 14 4.75 -13.84 8.51
C PHE A 14 4.75 -14.95 9.58
N ARG A 15 5.88 -15.64 9.76
CA ARG A 15 6.01 -16.77 10.69
C ARG A 15 7.27 -16.66 11.57
N PRO A 16 7.19 -15.97 12.72
CA PRO A 16 8.21 -16.04 13.75
C PRO A 16 8.31 -17.49 14.27
N HIS A 17 9.51 -18.04 14.33
CA HIS A 17 9.74 -19.40 14.81
C HIS A 17 11.16 -19.53 15.37
N ALA A 18 11.31 -20.26 16.48
CA ALA A 18 12.58 -20.51 17.14
C ALA A 18 12.54 -21.85 17.89
N GLN A 19 13.69 -22.27 18.42
CA GLN A 19 13.79 -23.38 19.36
C GLN A 19 13.10 -23.03 20.69
N GLU A 20 12.59 -24.03 21.41
CA GLU A 20 11.73 -23.86 22.59
C GLU A 20 12.36 -23.02 23.72
N GLN A 21 13.68 -22.95 23.80
CA GLN A 21 14.40 -22.20 24.85
C GLN A 21 14.22 -20.68 24.72
N VAL A 22 13.81 -20.18 23.56
CA VAL A 22 13.57 -18.75 23.33
C VAL A 22 12.20 -18.57 22.68
N PRO A 23 11.20 -17.99 23.36
CA PRO A 23 9.87 -17.85 22.80
C PRO A 23 9.91 -16.99 21.54
N SER A 24 9.41 -17.50 20.43
CA SER A 24 9.45 -16.83 19.13
C SER A 24 8.29 -15.86 18.94
N GLU A 25 7.23 -16.04 19.70
CA GLU A 25 5.95 -15.37 19.57
C GLU A 25 6.02 -13.97 20.20
N PRO A 26 5.45 -12.96 19.54
CA PRO A 26 5.53 -11.57 19.99
C PRO A 26 4.81 -11.34 21.32
N VAL A 27 3.79 -12.15 21.61
CA VAL A 27 2.98 -12.08 22.83
C VAL A 27 3.75 -12.45 24.11
N PHE A 28 4.91 -13.09 23.99
CA PHE A 28 5.77 -13.45 25.12
C PHE A 28 6.98 -12.52 25.28
N ARG A 29 7.02 -11.42 24.53
CA ARG A 29 8.10 -10.42 24.63
C ARG A 29 7.76 -9.35 25.66
N GLU A 30 8.78 -8.63 26.10
CA GLU A 30 8.63 -7.44 26.95
C GLU A 30 7.69 -6.41 26.32
N GLU A 31 7.04 -5.60 27.17
CA GLU A 31 5.96 -4.68 26.79
C GLU A 31 6.31 -3.82 25.57
N ARG A 32 7.47 -3.16 25.58
CA ARG A 32 7.90 -2.30 24.46
C ARG A 32 8.08 -3.08 23.16
N THR A 33 8.69 -4.26 23.22
CA THR A 33 8.85 -5.12 22.04
C THR A 33 7.50 -5.62 21.53
N MET A 34 6.57 -5.92 22.43
CA MET A 34 5.21 -6.35 22.08
C MET A 34 4.41 -5.24 21.39
N GLU A 35 4.50 -4.00 21.86
CA GLU A 35 3.88 -2.84 21.22
C GLU A 35 4.37 -2.64 19.78
N LEU A 36 5.69 -2.72 19.58
CA LEU A 36 6.32 -2.55 18.27
C LEU A 36 5.96 -3.72 17.33
N ALA A 37 5.94 -4.95 17.87
CA ALA A 37 5.49 -6.13 17.14
C ALA A 37 4.01 -6.02 16.74
N LYS A 38 3.14 -5.55 17.64
CA LYS A 38 1.72 -5.30 17.36
C LYS A 38 1.55 -4.31 16.21
N LYS A 39 2.26 -3.17 16.23
CA LYS A 39 2.22 -2.18 15.13
C LYS A 39 2.61 -2.81 13.78
N ALA A 40 3.65 -3.63 13.75
CA ALA A 40 4.08 -4.34 12.55
C ALA A 40 3.01 -5.33 12.04
N ILE A 41 2.43 -6.13 12.95
CA ILE A 41 1.37 -7.11 12.62
C ILE A 41 0.11 -6.40 12.12
N GLU A 42 -0.31 -5.30 12.77
CA GLU A 42 -1.45 -4.52 12.32
C GLU A 42 -1.24 -3.94 10.92
N MET A 43 -0.02 -3.46 10.60
CA MET A 43 0.32 -3.01 9.24
C MET A 43 0.21 -4.18 8.24
N ARG A 44 0.73 -5.36 8.59
CA ARG A 44 0.62 -6.56 7.75
C ARG A 44 -0.84 -6.91 7.44
N TYR A 45 -1.72 -6.82 8.43
CA TYR A 45 -3.15 -7.09 8.27
C TYR A 45 -3.88 -6.01 7.46
N LYS A 46 -3.54 -4.73 7.65
CA LYS A 46 -4.06 -3.64 6.81
C LYS A 46 -3.70 -3.85 5.34
N LEU A 47 -2.49 -4.35 5.05
CA LEU A 47 -2.02 -4.64 3.69
C LEU A 47 -2.53 -5.97 3.12
N LEU A 48 -3.46 -6.69 3.76
CA LEU A 48 -4.01 -7.94 3.23
C LEU A 48 -4.46 -7.84 1.76
N PRO A 49 -5.22 -6.82 1.32
CA PRO A 49 -5.67 -6.76 -0.08
C PRO A 49 -4.49 -6.55 -1.04
N TYR A 50 -3.47 -5.79 -0.64
CA TYR A 50 -2.24 -5.62 -1.41
C TYR A 50 -1.46 -6.93 -1.52
N ASN A 51 -1.22 -7.59 -0.39
CA ASN A 51 -0.44 -8.82 -0.31
C ASN A 51 -1.12 -9.97 -1.07
N TYR A 52 -2.45 -10.06 -0.99
CA TYR A 52 -3.22 -11.07 -1.70
C TYR A 52 -3.18 -10.85 -3.22
N ASN A 53 -3.24 -9.59 -3.66
CA ASN A 53 -3.04 -9.25 -5.06
C ASN A 53 -1.64 -9.62 -5.57
N LEU A 54 -0.58 -9.44 -4.77
CA LEU A 54 0.76 -9.89 -5.16
C LEU A 54 0.83 -11.43 -5.31
N ALA A 55 0.15 -12.17 -4.43
CA ALA A 55 0.05 -13.62 -4.55
C ALA A 55 -0.72 -14.04 -5.82
N PHE A 56 -1.79 -13.32 -6.16
CA PHE A 56 -2.51 -13.51 -7.42
C PHE A 56 -1.61 -13.25 -8.64
N GLN A 57 -0.90 -12.13 -8.68
CA GLN A 57 0.07 -11.83 -9.75
C GLN A 57 1.15 -12.91 -9.87
N ASN A 58 1.65 -13.43 -8.74
CA ASN A 58 2.60 -14.53 -8.73
C ASN A 58 2.01 -15.81 -9.32
N ASN A 59 0.77 -16.14 -8.97
CA ASN A 59 0.08 -17.30 -9.51
C ASN A 59 -0.16 -17.18 -11.03
N GLN A 60 -0.55 -15.99 -11.51
CA GLN A 60 -0.89 -15.78 -12.92
C GLN A 60 0.35 -15.61 -13.83
N TYR A 61 1.39 -14.93 -13.35
CA TYR A 61 2.50 -14.49 -14.19
C TYR A 61 3.87 -14.97 -13.72
N GLY A 62 3.95 -15.64 -12.56
CA GLY A 62 5.22 -16.01 -11.93
C GLY A 62 6.00 -14.82 -11.35
N THR A 63 5.43 -13.61 -11.34
CA THR A 63 6.10 -12.42 -10.81
C THR A 63 6.33 -12.57 -9.30
N PRO A 64 7.56 -12.41 -8.79
CA PRO A 64 7.81 -12.58 -7.36
C PRO A 64 7.22 -11.44 -6.53
N LEU A 65 6.84 -11.73 -5.28
CA LEU A 65 6.29 -10.74 -4.35
C LEU A 65 7.39 -9.77 -3.87
N MET A 66 8.55 -10.31 -3.51
CA MET A 66 9.77 -9.54 -3.26
C MET A 66 10.56 -9.46 -4.56
N ARG A 67 10.87 -8.25 -5.01
CA ARG A 67 11.55 -8.02 -6.29
C ARG A 67 12.85 -7.27 -6.05
N PRO A 68 13.93 -7.66 -6.73
CA PRO A 68 15.20 -6.97 -6.57
C PRO A 68 15.12 -5.56 -7.17
N LEU A 69 15.98 -4.67 -6.67
CA LEU A 69 15.97 -3.26 -7.06
C LEU A 69 16.16 -3.02 -8.56
N PHE A 70 16.89 -3.93 -9.23
CA PHE A 70 17.14 -3.83 -10.67
C PHE A 70 15.89 -3.97 -11.55
N PHE A 71 14.74 -4.38 -10.99
CA PHE A 71 13.45 -4.31 -11.70
C PHE A 71 13.02 -2.87 -12.01
N GLU A 72 13.48 -1.90 -11.22
CA GLU A 72 13.23 -0.46 -11.46
C GLU A 72 14.43 0.24 -12.09
N ASP A 73 15.66 -0.24 -11.83
CA ASP A 73 16.89 0.34 -12.34
C ASP A 73 17.91 -0.74 -12.75
N ASP A 74 17.93 -1.09 -14.03
CA ASP A 74 18.79 -2.13 -14.60
C ASP A 74 20.29 -1.72 -14.72
N SER A 75 20.73 -0.67 -14.03
CA SER A 75 22.15 -0.35 -13.91
C SER A 75 22.90 -1.50 -13.23
N LYS A 76 24.03 -1.90 -13.81
CA LYS A 76 24.84 -3.05 -13.34
C LYS A 76 25.23 -2.98 -11.86
N GLU A 77 25.34 -1.79 -11.29
CA GLU A 77 25.62 -1.62 -9.86
C GLU A 77 24.53 -2.25 -8.98
N PHE A 78 23.26 -2.20 -9.39
CA PHE A 78 22.12 -2.74 -8.63
C PHE A 78 21.93 -4.26 -8.75
N TYR A 79 22.75 -4.94 -9.55
CA TYR A 79 22.70 -6.42 -9.64
C TYR A 79 23.22 -7.11 -8.38
N VAL A 80 24.01 -6.39 -7.58
CA VAL A 80 24.59 -6.87 -6.33
C VAL A 80 24.04 -6.14 -5.10
N HIS A 81 23.09 -5.22 -5.28
CA HIS A 81 22.40 -4.57 -4.16
C HIS A 81 21.36 -5.52 -3.57
N ASP A 82 21.56 -5.93 -2.32
CA ASP A 82 20.73 -6.88 -1.58
C ASP A 82 20.12 -6.31 -0.30
N ASP A 83 20.39 -5.04 0.01
CA ASP A 83 19.96 -4.39 1.24
C ASP A 83 18.65 -3.60 1.08
N THR A 84 18.19 -3.39 -0.15
CA THR A 84 16.93 -2.72 -0.51
C THR A 84 16.23 -3.51 -1.60
N TYR A 85 14.92 -3.69 -1.45
CA TYR A 85 14.11 -4.44 -2.40
C TYR A 85 12.74 -3.80 -2.58
N LEU A 86 12.00 -4.26 -3.59
CA LEU A 86 10.63 -3.87 -3.83
C LEU A 86 9.68 -4.91 -3.26
N TRP A 87 8.65 -4.47 -2.54
CA TRP A 87 7.51 -5.31 -2.19
C TRP A 87 6.37 -5.00 -3.15
N GLY A 88 6.17 -5.90 -4.13
CA GLY A 88 5.32 -5.64 -5.27
C GLY A 88 5.91 -4.58 -6.23
N ASP A 89 5.03 -3.81 -6.84
CA ASP A 89 5.37 -2.70 -7.75
C ASP A 89 5.53 -1.36 -7.02
N ASP A 90 4.98 -1.24 -5.80
CA ASP A 90 4.69 0.07 -5.22
C ASP A 90 5.55 0.42 -4.02
N PHE A 91 6.09 -0.56 -3.29
CA PHE A 91 6.85 -0.32 -2.07
C PHE A 91 8.34 -0.54 -2.27
N LEU A 92 9.15 0.43 -1.86
CA LEU A 92 10.59 0.30 -1.67
C LEU A 92 10.88 0.08 -0.17
N VAL A 93 11.57 -1.02 0.14
CA VAL A 93 11.79 -1.47 1.52
C VAL A 93 13.28 -1.65 1.76
N THR A 94 13.80 -1.01 2.81
CA THR A 94 15.19 -1.17 3.25
C THR A 94 15.20 -1.64 4.71
N PRO A 95 15.47 -2.93 4.98
CA PRO A 95 15.55 -3.45 6.34
C PRO A 95 16.71 -2.86 7.15
N ILE A 96 16.53 -2.81 8.47
CA ILE A 96 17.59 -2.49 9.43
C ILE A 96 18.12 -3.80 10.00
N VAL A 97 19.34 -4.16 9.61
CA VAL A 97 19.94 -5.47 9.91
C VAL A 97 21.04 -5.42 10.97
N ASN A 98 21.55 -4.23 11.27
CA ASN A 98 22.61 -4.03 12.26
C ASN A 98 22.07 -3.45 13.59
N PRO A 99 22.55 -3.92 14.75
CA PRO A 99 22.16 -3.36 16.04
C PRO A 99 22.70 -1.93 16.20
N GLY A 100 21.90 -1.05 16.80
CA GLY A 100 22.30 0.32 17.13
C GLY A 100 22.36 1.30 15.94
N GLU A 101 21.95 0.87 14.74
CA GLU A 101 21.91 1.73 13.56
C GLU A 101 20.91 2.89 13.75
N THR A 102 21.39 4.13 13.69
CA THR A 102 20.58 5.35 13.87
C THR A 102 20.19 6.03 12.56
N GLU A 103 20.92 5.72 11.50
CA GLU A 103 20.67 6.18 10.13
C GLU A 103 20.98 5.03 9.17
N LYS A 104 20.17 4.91 8.11
CA LYS A 104 20.36 3.94 7.03
C LYS A 104 20.42 4.70 5.71
N GLU A 105 21.43 4.42 4.89
CA GLU A 105 21.46 4.92 3.52
C GLU A 105 20.50 4.10 2.66
N VAL A 106 19.66 4.80 1.89
CA VAL A 106 18.67 4.22 0.98
C VAL A 106 18.90 4.80 -0.40
N TYR A 107 19.10 3.96 -1.41
CA TYR A 107 19.04 4.37 -2.82
C TYR A 107 17.58 4.39 -3.29
N PHE A 108 17.18 5.50 -3.90
CA PHE A 108 15.87 5.68 -4.48
C PHE A 108 15.97 5.53 -6.00
N PRO A 109 15.36 4.49 -6.61
CA PRO A 109 15.43 4.28 -8.06
C PRO A 109 15.05 5.51 -8.87
N LYS A 110 15.82 5.75 -9.95
CA LYS A 110 15.58 6.86 -10.88
C LYS A 110 14.20 6.76 -11.54
N ASN A 111 13.74 7.86 -12.10
CA ASN A 111 12.42 8.02 -12.78
C ASN A 111 11.19 8.04 -11.87
N ASN A 112 11.34 7.78 -10.58
CA ASN A 112 10.23 7.74 -9.64
C ASN A 112 10.32 8.87 -8.61
N VAL A 113 9.15 9.27 -8.09
CA VAL A 113 9.06 10.02 -6.83
C VAL A 113 8.59 9.03 -5.78
N TRP A 114 9.24 9.03 -4.63
CA TRP A 114 8.96 8.15 -3.52
C TRP A 114 8.36 8.96 -2.38
N ILE A 115 7.43 8.37 -1.63
CA ILE A 115 6.77 9.00 -0.49
C ILE A 115 7.00 8.12 0.72
N ASP A 116 7.58 8.66 1.79
CA ASP A 116 7.73 7.95 3.06
C ASP A 116 6.35 7.52 3.57
N LEU A 117 6.17 6.21 3.79
CA LEU A 117 4.88 5.63 4.17
C LEU A 117 4.36 6.16 5.51
N TYR A 118 5.25 6.60 6.40
CA TYR A 118 4.93 6.96 7.78
C TYR A 118 4.99 8.48 8.01
N ALA A 119 5.99 9.15 7.43
CA ALA A 119 6.20 10.59 7.57
C ALA A 119 5.53 11.41 6.46
N ASN A 120 5.07 10.76 5.39
CA ASN A 120 4.57 11.40 4.16
C ASN A 120 5.60 12.33 3.49
N GLU A 121 6.91 12.22 3.78
CA GLU A 121 7.92 13.03 3.11
C GLU A 121 8.10 12.58 1.65
N LYS A 122 8.15 13.54 0.71
CA LYS A 122 8.44 13.28 -0.71
C LYS A 122 9.95 13.25 -0.95
N ILE A 123 10.41 12.26 -1.70
CA ILE A 123 11.81 12.02 -2.04
C ILE A 123 11.92 11.79 -3.55
N ALA A 124 12.74 12.59 -4.24
CA ALA A 124 13.01 12.37 -5.66
C ALA A 124 13.90 11.14 -5.85
N GLY A 125 13.67 10.35 -6.89
CA GLY A 125 14.54 9.23 -7.26
C GLY A 125 15.86 9.66 -7.89
N GLY A 126 16.71 8.67 -8.18
CA GLY A 126 18.04 8.85 -8.78
C GLY A 126 19.10 9.34 -7.79
N GLN A 127 18.88 9.13 -6.49
CA GLN A 127 19.78 9.56 -5.43
C GLN A 127 19.78 8.59 -4.26
N SER A 128 20.84 8.62 -3.46
CA SER A 128 20.88 8.02 -2.14
C SER A 128 20.62 9.08 -1.07
N LYS A 129 19.87 8.73 -0.03
CA LYS A 129 19.61 9.60 1.12
C LYS A 129 19.80 8.83 2.41
N LYS A 130 20.38 9.50 3.42
CA LYS A 130 20.40 8.99 4.79
C LYS A 130 19.04 9.20 5.43
N ILE A 131 18.43 8.09 5.84
CA ILE A 131 17.12 8.05 6.48
C ILE A 131 17.33 7.77 7.97
N LYS A 132 16.76 8.62 8.82
CA LYS A 132 16.79 8.41 10.26
C LYS A 132 16.02 7.14 10.60
N VAL A 133 16.65 6.26 11.36
CA VAL A 133 16.05 5.00 11.79
C VAL A 133 15.02 5.27 12.88
N SER A 134 13.78 4.86 12.63
CA SER A 134 12.69 4.84 13.63
C SER A 134 12.72 3.54 14.39
N GLU A 135 12.41 3.55 15.69
CA GLU A 135 12.19 2.30 16.43
C GLU A 135 10.91 1.58 15.97
N GLU A 136 9.89 2.33 15.54
CA GLU A 136 8.54 1.83 15.29
C GLU A 136 8.39 1.09 13.95
N TYR A 137 9.22 1.43 12.97
CA TYR A 137 9.15 0.88 11.62
C TYR A 137 10.53 0.86 10.97
N ILE A 138 10.65 0.09 9.88
CA ILE A 138 11.81 0.14 8.98
C ILE A 138 11.55 1.17 7.86
N PRO A 139 12.60 1.73 7.24
CA PRO A 139 12.45 2.56 6.05
C PRO A 139 11.56 1.88 4.99
N THR A 140 10.44 2.52 4.67
CA THR A 140 9.46 2.03 3.69
C THR A 140 8.89 3.22 2.95
N PHE A 141 8.97 3.16 1.63
CA PHE A 141 8.54 4.25 0.75
C PHE A 141 7.57 3.71 -0.28
N VAL A 142 6.58 4.52 -0.65
CA VAL A 142 5.58 4.19 -1.66
C VAL A 142 5.84 5.03 -2.91
N LYS A 143 5.77 4.39 -4.07
CA LYS A 143 5.87 5.05 -5.37
C LYS A 143 4.73 6.06 -5.54
N ALA A 144 5.05 7.29 -5.95
CA ALA A 144 4.03 8.28 -6.27
C ALA A 144 3.18 7.78 -7.46
N GLY A 145 1.87 7.96 -7.36
CA GLY A 145 0.88 7.41 -8.28
C GLY A 145 0.34 6.04 -7.87
N ALA A 146 0.89 5.40 -6.84
CA ALA A 146 0.37 4.13 -6.35
C ALA A 146 -1.02 4.27 -5.72
N PHE A 147 -1.87 3.28 -5.98
CA PHE A 147 -3.11 3.04 -5.25
C PHE A 147 -2.87 1.90 -4.27
N ILE A 148 -3.10 2.08 -2.97
CA ILE A 148 -2.92 1.02 -1.98
C ILE A 148 -4.20 0.86 -1.15
N PRO A 149 -4.90 -0.28 -1.24
CA PRO A 149 -6.00 -0.62 -0.35
C PRO A 149 -5.49 -1.07 1.02
N PHE A 150 -5.98 -0.40 2.07
CA PHE A 150 -5.76 -0.72 3.47
C PHE A 150 -7.06 -1.26 4.05
N ALA A 151 -7.12 -2.56 4.34
CA ALA A 151 -8.26 -3.19 4.98
C ALA A 151 -8.44 -2.69 6.42
N ASN A 152 -9.67 -2.80 6.92
CA ASN A 152 -9.92 -2.67 8.35
C ASN A 152 -9.16 -3.74 9.13
N LEU A 153 -8.72 -3.39 10.34
CA LEU A 153 -8.00 -4.31 11.20
C LEU A 153 -8.93 -5.43 11.70
N VAL A 154 -8.49 -6.67 11.53
CA VAL A 154 -9.16 -7.90 12.00
C VAL A 154 -8.18 -8.75 12.81
N GLN A 155 -8.69 -9.67 13.64
CA GLN A 155 -7.84 -10.55 14.46
C GLN A 155 -7.49 -11.87 13.75
N SER A 156 -8.29 -12.28 12.77
CA SER A 156 -8.05 -13.43 11.89
C SER A 156 -8.51 -13.09 10.47
N THR A 157 -7.91 -13.72 9.47
CA THR A 157 -8.39 -13.65 8.07
C THR A 157 -9.77 -14.26 7.90
N ASP A 158 -10.26 -15.08 8.83
CA ASP A 158 -11.66 -15.57 8.82
C ASP A 158 -12.69 -14.44 8.96
N GLN A 159 -12.26 -13.29 9.49
CA GLN A 159 -13.08 -12.08 9.66
C GLN A 159 -12.84 -11.07 8.54
N TYR A 160 -11.89 -11.34 7.64
CA TYR A 160 -11.57 -10.44 6.54
C TYR A 160 -12.69 -10.44 5.51
N ALA A 161 -13.11 -9.23 5.14
CA ALA A 161 -13.96 -9.00 3.99
C ALA A 161 -13.60 -7.63 3.40
N LEU A 162 -13.38 -7.55 2.08
CA LEU A 162 -13.06 -6.29 1.41
C LEU A 162 -14.30 -5.41 1.18
N ARG A 163 -15.17 -5.30 2.19
CA ARG A 163 -16.38 -4.46 2.17
C ARG A 163 -16.11 -3.06 2.67
N GLU A 164 -15.16 -2.91 3.59
CA GLU A 164 -14.79 -1.64 4.20
C GLU A 164 -13.27 -1.51 4.21
N PHE A 165 -12.76 -0.48 3.55
CA PHE A 165 -11.31 -0.25 3.46
C PHE A 165 -10.99 1.21 3.17
N GLU A 166 -9.75 1.59 3.43
CA GLU A 166 -9.18 2.86 3.01
C GLU A 166 -8.43 2.67 1.70
N LEU A 167 -8.69 3.50 0.70
CA LEU A 167 -7.94 3.49 -0.55
C LEU A 167 -6.96 4.67 -0.53
N PHE A 168 -5.69 4.41 -0.28
CA PHE A 168 -4.65 5.42 -0.38
C PHE A 168 -4.30 5.64 -1.85
N TYR A 169 -4.26 6.89 -2.29
CA TYR A 169 -3.66 7.28 -3.56
C TYR A 169 -2.51 8.25 -3.28
N PHE A 170 -1.28 7.79 -3.54
CA PHE A 170 -0.05 8.51 -3.24
C PHE A 170 0.23 9.60 -4.27
N PHE A 171 -0.53 10.71 -4.19
CA PHE A 171 -0.53 11.75 -5.20
C PHE A 171 0.77 12.55 -5.29
N ASP A 172 1.29 12.69 -6.51
CA ASP A 172 2.23 13.75 -6.87
C ASP A 172 1.85 14.41 -8.20
N LYS A 173 2.06 15.72 -8.29
CA LYS A 173 1.70 16.53 -9.47
C LYS A 173 2.50 16.18 -10.72
N SER A 174 3.66 15.55 -10.57
CA SER A 174 4.50 15.08 -11.68
C SER A 174 3.90 13.86 -12.39
N ILE A 175 3.02 13.13 -11.70
CA ILE A 175 2.36 11.93 -12.22
C ILE A 175 1.03 12.36 -12.86
N THR A 176 0.99 12.36 -14.20
CA THR A 176 -0.20 12.77 -14.94
C THR A 176 -1.23 11.65 -15.06
N GLU A 177 -0.79 10.39 -15.04
CA GLU A 177 -1.66 9.22 -15.11
C GLU A 177 -1.17 8.12 -14.18
N SER A 178 -2.10 7.37 -13.59
CA SER A 178 -1.78 6.20 -12.77
C SER A 178 -2.87 5.14 -12.91
N LYS A 179 -2.50 3.87 -12.70
CA LYS A 179 -3.42 2.74 -12.68
C LYS A 179 -3.08 1.85 -11.48
N GLY A 180 -4.09 1.19 -10.92
CA GLY A 180 -3.91 0.14 -9.93
C GLY A 180 -4.99 -0.92 -10.12
N GLU A 181 -4.64 -2.18 -9.92
CA GLU A 181 -5.57 -3.31 -10.03
C GLU A 181 -5.37 -4.25 -8.84
N PHE A 182 -6.47 -4.66 -8.20
CA PHE A 182 -6.46 -5.47 -6.99
C PHE A 182 -7.47 -6.61 -7.07
N TYR A 183 -6.96 -7.83 -7.11
CA TYR A 183 -7.74 -9.06 -7.05
C TYR A 183 -8.33 -9.30 -5.65
N ASN A 184 -9.59 -9.75 -5.61
CA ASN A 184 -10.28 -10.16 -4.40
C ASN A 184 -11.25 -11.32 -4.71
N ASP A 185 -11.24 -12.36 -3.88
CA ASP A 185 -12.19 -13.47 -3.90
C ASP A 185 -12.58 -13.86 -2.45
N ASP A 186 -13.07 -15.07 -2.23
CA ASP A 186 -13.43 -15.58 -0.90
C ASP A 186 -12.24 -16.17 -0.11
N GLY A 187 -11.06 -16.29 -0.70
CA GLY A 187 -9.85 -16.88 -0.10
C GLY A 187 -9.92 -18.39 0.16
N LEU A 188 -11.00 -19.07 -0.22
CA LEU A 188 -11.30 -20.47 0.12
C LEU A 188 -11.54 -21.34 -1.11
N THR A 189 -12.19 -20.79 -2.14
CA THR A 189 -12.53 -21.50 -3.36
C THR A 189 -11.27 -21.78 -4.16
N LYS A 190 -11.00 -23.08 -4.41
CA LYS A 190 -9.91 -23.49 -5.29
C LYS A 190 -10.21 -23.06 -6.71
N GLU A 191 -9.23 -22.47 -7.39
CA GLU A 191 -9.35 -21.98 -8.77
C GLU A 191 -10.47 -20.94 -8.89
N ALA A 192 -10.61 -20.06 -7.87
CA ALA A 192 -11.65 -19.04 -7.84
C ALA A 192 -11.61 -18.12 -9.05
N TYR A 193 -10.41 -17.77 -9.53
CA TYR A 193 -10.24 -16.97 -10.74
C TYR A 193 -10.79 -17.68 -11.99
N GLU A 194 -10.35 -18.92 -12.25
CA GLU A 194 -10.79 -19.71 -13.41
C GLU A 194 -12.28 -20.06 -13.36
N LYS A 195 -12.86 -20.11 -12.15
CA LYS A 195 -14.29 -20.35 -11.93
C LYS A 195 -15.10 -19.07 -11.82
N GLU A 196 -14.52 -17.91 -12.12
CA GLU A 196 -15.21 -16.62 -12.13
C GLU A 196 -15.83 -16.24 -10.77
N HIS A 197 -15.24 -16.69 -9.66
CA HIS A 197 -15.60 -16.37 -8.28
C HIS A 197 -14.73 -15.24 -7.71
N TYR A 198 -14.54 -14.16 -8.46
CA TYR A 198 -13.68 -13.05 -8.06
C TYR A 198 -14.24 -11.68 -8.46
N GLU A 199 -13.65 -10.63 -7.89
CA GLU A 199 -13.66 -9.29 -8.45
C GLU A 199 -12.23 -8.75 -8.56
N ILE A 200 -11.95 -7.97 -9.59
CA ILE A 200 -10.71 -7.17 -9.71
C ILE A 200 -11.11 -5.71 -9.62
N LEU A 201 -10.71 -5.03 -8.55
CA LEU A 201 -10.91 -3.60 -8.38
C LEU A 201 -9.89 -2.85 -9.24
N LYS A 202 -10.36 -1.92 -10.07
CA LYS A 202 -9.56 -1.15 -11.04
C LYS A 202 -9.63 0.33 -10.70
N PHE A 203 -8.47 0.95 -10.53
CA PHE A 203 -8.31 2.34 -10.18
C PHE A 203 -7.54 3.08 -11.26
N LYS A 204 -7.99 4.27 -11.62
CA LYS A 204 -7.28 5.15 -12.56
C LYS A 204 -7.23 6.57 -12.01
N ALA A 205 -6.07 7.19 -12.03
CA ALA A 205 -5.91 8.60 -11.77
C ALA A 205 -5.50 9.33 -13.04
N ASN A 206 -6.03 10.54 -13.24
CA ASN A 206 -5.53 11.49 -14.22
C ASN A 206 -5.41 12.88 -13.54
N PHE A 207 -4.25 13.52 -13.70
CA PHE A 207 -4.01 14.86 -13.20
C PHE A 207 -3.70 15.82 -14.34
N GLN A 208 -4.60 16.78 -14.57
CA GLN A 208 -4.43 17.82 -15.57
C GLN A 208 -5.10 19.12 -15.12
N ASN A 209 -4.50 20.26 -15.47
CA ASN A 209 -5.08 21.58 -15.25
C ASN A 209 -5.48 21.82 -13.77
N ARG A 210 -4.68 21.33 -12.80
CA ARG A 210 -4.96 21.38 -11.35
C ARG A 210 -6.23 20.64 -10.95
N THR A 211 -6.51 19.55 -11.64
CA THR A 211 -7.67 18.69 -11.42
C THR A 211 -7.17 17.27 -11.32
N LEU A 212 -7.37 16.63 -10.17
CA LEU A 212 -7.18 15.20 -10.02
C LEU A 212 -8.52 14.51 -10.23
N GLN A 213 -8.57 13.56 -11.16
CA GLN A 213 -9.73 12.72 -11.42
C GLN A 213 -9.35 11.28 -11.10
N LEU A 214 -10.08 10.68 -10.17
CA LEU A 214 -9.99 9.27 -9.84
C LEU A 214 -11.22 8.57 -10.43
N ASN A 215 -11.01 7.45 -11.10
CA ASN A 215 -12.06 6.57 -11.59
C ASN A 215 -11.87 5.21 -10.93
N LEU A 216 -12.90 4.75 -10.24
CA LEU A 216 -12.98 3.44 -9.62
C LEU A 216 -13.93 2.61 -10.51
N GLY A 217 -13.50 1.42 -10.89
CA GLY A 217 -14.29 0.45 -11.63
C GLY A 217 -13.86 -0.95 -11.21
N SER A 218 -14.51 -1.97 -11.73
CA SER A 218 -14.11 -3.35 -11.45
C SER A 218 -14.46 -4.26 -12.60
N GLU A 219 -13.80 -5.40 -12.61
CA GLU A 219 -14.17 -6.59 -13.34
C GLU A 219 -14.73 -7.59 -12.33
N ILE A 220 -15.86 -8.21 -12.63
CA ILE A 220 -16.57 -9.11 -11.72
C ILE A 220 -16.78 -10.40 -12.50
N GLY A 221 -16.30 -11.51 -11.96
CA GLY A 221 -16.56 -12.82 -12.54
C GLY A 221 -18.03 -13.19 -12.42
N ASP A 222 -18.52 -13.97 -13.37
CA ASP A 222 -19.92 -14.39 -13.49
C ASP A 222 -20.50 -15.04 -12.22
N ASN A 223 -19.66 -15.68 -11.40
CA ASN A 223 -20.07 -16.36 -10.17
C ASN A 223 -19.74 -15.57 -8.90
N PHE A 224 -19.39 -14.29 -9.03
CA PHE A 224 -19.15 -13.38 -7.92
C PHE A 224 -20.26 -12.34 -7.82
N ASN A 225 -20.78 -12.14 -6.62
CA ASN A 225 -21.80 -11.13 -6.38
C ASN A 225 -21.13 -9.78 -6.10
N SER A 226 -21.43 -8.77 -6.92
CA SER A 226 -21.00 -7.38 -6.64
C SER A 226 -21.53 -6.91 -5.28
N GLU A 227 -20.70 -6.21 -4.52
CA GLU A 227 -21.05 -5.72 -3.19
C GLU A 227 -20.99 -4.18 -3.13
N LEU A 228 -21.82 -3.61 -2.25
CA LEU A 228 -21.69 -2.21 -1.87
C LEU A 228 -20.52 -2.07 -0.89
N LYS A 229 -19.45 -1.42 -1.31
CA LYS A 229 -18.25 -1.18 -0.49
C LYS A 229 -18.28 0.22 0.13
N SER A 230 -17.92 0.34 1.41
CA SER A 230 -17.71 1.62 2.07
C SER A 230 -16.22 1.95 2.07
N ILE A 231 -15.83 2.99 1.35
CA ILE A 231 -14.43 3.31 1.08
C ILE A 231 -14.12 4.71 1.59
N THR A 232 -12.98 4.85 2.26
CA THR A 232 -12.40 6.19 2.48
C THR A 232 -11.21 6.37 1.56
N VAL A 233 -11.36 7.19 0.52
CA VAL A 233 -10.22 7.56 -0.33
C VAL A 233 -9.34 8.53 0.45
N ARG A 234 -8.09 8.13 0.70
CA ARG A 234 -7.07 8.89 1.42
C ARG A 234 -6.02 9.38 0.41
N ILE A 235 -5.73 10.67 0.43
CA ILE A 235 -4.70 11.27 -0.43
C ILE A 235 -3.76 12.06 0.48
N PRO A 236 -2.60 11.51 0.85
CA PRO A 236 -1.61 12.23 1.66
C PRO A 236 -1.00 13.40 0.86
N ASN A 237 -0.34 14.31 1.56
CA ASN A 237 0.43 15.41 0.97
C ASN A 237 -0.36 16.36 0.06
N ILE A 238 -1.60 16.68 0.44
CA ILE A 238 -2.37 17.72 -0.23
C ILE A 238 -1.96 19.09 0.32
N ASP A 239 -1.05 19.76 -0.39
CA ASP A 239 -0.55 21.09 -0.04
C ASP A 239 -1.56 22.23 -0.25
N GLN A 240 -2.61 21.98 -1.03
CA GLN A 240 -3.63 22.99 -1.31
C GLN A 240 -5.02 22.44 -1.01
N VAL A 241 -5.78 23.16 -0.18
CA VAL A 241 -7.19 22.86 0.06
C VAL A 241 -7.94 22.83 -1.28
N PRO A 242 -8.61 21.72 -1.63
CA PRO A 242 -9.41 21.65 -2.83
C PRO A 242 -10.46 22.77 -2.89
N LYS A 243 -10.61 23.40 -4.06
CA LYS A 243 -11.69 24.35 -4.34
C LYS A 243 -13.07 23.66 -4.27
N TYR A 244 -13.16 22.45 -4.79
CA TYR A 244 -14.32 21.58 -4.64
C TYR A 244 -13.94 20.13 -4.89
N ILE A 245 -14.75 19.23 -4.36
CA ILE A 245 -14.71 17.80 -4.66
C ILE A 245 -16.09 17.40 -5.18
N LYS A 246 -16.12 16.57 -6.22
CA LYS A 246 -17.33 15.96 -6.75
C LYS A 246 -17.20 14.45 -6.75
N VAL A 247 -18.27 13.76 -6.37
CA VAL A 247 -18.45 12.31 -6.54
C VAL A 247 -19.62 12.13 -7.49
N ASP A 248 -19.41 11.45 -8.60
CA ASP A 248 -20.39 11.24 -9.69
C ASP A 248 -21.09 12.55 -10.10
N GLY A 249 -20.28 13.59 -10.27
CA GLY A 249 -20.73 14.93 -10.68
C GLY A 249 -21.35 15.80 -9.58
N LYS A 250 -21.73 15.22 -8.43
CA LYS A 250 -22.34 15.92 -7.28
C LYS A 250 -21.27 16.44 -6.33
N ARG A 251 -21.35 17.71 -5.94
CA ARG A 251 -20.42 18.28 -4.94
C ARG A 251 -20.68 17.67 -3.58
N ILE A 252 -19.62 17.27 -2.89
CA ILE A 252 -19.68 16.76 -1.53
C ILE A 252 -19.14 17.77 -0.52
N ARG A 253 -19.58 17.67 0.73
CA ARG A 253 -19.14 18.54 1.85
C ARG A 253 -18.50 17.77 3.00
N ASN A 254 -18.61 16.44 3.00
CA ASN A 254 -18.12 15.53 4.03
C ASN A 254 -16.67 15.07 3.80
N SER A 255 -15.89 15.77 2.96
CA SER A 255 -14.46 15.57 2.84
C SER A 255 -13.72 16.31 3.96
N ASN A 256 -12.66 15.72 4.50
CA ASN A 256 -11.82 16.35 5.52
C ASN A 256 -10.36 16.42 5.05
N LEU A 257 -9.68 17.55 5.30
CA LEU A 257 -8.22 17.65 5.18
C LEU A 257 -7.66 17.73 6.60
N SER A 258 -6.99 16.67 7.05
CA SER A 258 -6.41 16.59 8.39
C SER A 258 -5.15 17.45 8.51
N THR A 259 -4.68 17.61 9.76
CA THR A 259 -3.50 18.44 10.11
C THR A 259 -2.20 17.94 9.48
N ASP A 260 -2.12 16.64 9.19
CA ASP A 260 -1.03 15.98 8.44
C ASP A 260 -1.15 16.16 6.91
N LYS A 261 -2.08 17.00 6.46
CA LYS A 261 -2.39 17.26 5.04
C LYS A 261 -2.93 16.05 4.27
N THR A 262 -3.54 15.08 4.96
CA THR A 262 -4.23 13.96 4.31
C THR A 262 -5.67 14.31 3.98
N LEU A 263 -6.01 14.33 2.68
CA LEU A 263 -7.38 14.51 2.23
C LEU A 263 -8.13 13.17 2.33
N SER A 264 -9.30 13.18 2.97
CA SER A 264 -10.13 12.00 3.20
C SER A 264 -11.51 12.22 2.58
N ILE A 265 -11.92 11.29 1.71
CA ILE A 265 -13.18 11.35 0.96
C ILE A 265 -13.94 10.04 1.19
N PRO A 266 -14.90 9.99 2.13
CA PRO A 266 -15.73 8.81 2.34
C PRO A 266 -16.77 8.67 1.23
N VAL A 267 -16.86 7.47 0.64
CA VAL A 267 -17.79 7.11 -0.44
C VAL A 267 -18.38 5.72 -0.22
N LYS A 268 -19.55 5.47 -0.83
CA LYS A 268 -20.14 4.14 -0.95
C LYS A 268 -20.15 3.76 -2.42
N TRP A 269 -19.44 2.70 -2.78
CA TRP A 269 -19.24 2.27 -4.16
C TRP A 269 -19.89 0.91 -4.41
N ASP A 270 -20.85 0.89 -5.33
CA ASP A 270 -21.42 -0.33 -5.90
C ASP A 270 -20.48 -0.81 -7.02
N THR A 271 -19.79 -1.94 -6.82
CA THR A 271 -18.77 -2.43 -7.75
C THR A 271 -19.35 -2.86 -9.11
N SER A 272 -20.66 -3.03 -9.25
CA SER A 272 -21.27 -3.22 -10.57
C SER A 272 -21.19 -1.96 -11.47
N LYS A 273 -20.84 -0.80 -10.90
CA LYS A 273 -20.79 0.49 -11.59
C LYS A 273 -19.42 1.12 -11.45
N THR A 274 -19.11 2.05 -12.36
CA THR A 274 -17.97 2.94 -12.18
C THR A 274 -18.33 4.10 -11.27
N MET A 275 -17.34 4.60 -10.52
CA MET A 275 -17.44 5.81 -9.70
C MET A 275 -16.37 6.81 -10.14
N ASN A 276 -16.75 8.08 -10.24
CA ASN A 276 -15.85 9.18 -10.56
C ASN A 276 -15.69 10.13 -9.38
N ILE A 277 -14.46 10.38 -8.95
CA ILE A 277 -14.12 11.38 -7.94
C ILE A 277 -13.26 12.46 -8.59
N LYS A 278 -13.75 13.69 -8.59
CA LYS A 278 -13.07 14.85 -9.18
C LYS A 278 -12.71 15.87 -8.11
N ILE A 279 -11.42 16.14 -7.97
CA ILE A 279 -10.84 17.06 -6.99
C ILE A 279 -10.22 18.22 -7.76
N LYS A 280 -10.75 19.44 -7.57
CA LYS A 280 -10.21 20.65 -8.20
C LYS A 280 -9.39 21.43 -7.18
N PHE A 281 -8.11 21.63 -7.42
CA PHE A 281 -7.26 22.45 -6.56
C PHE A 281 -7.40 23.95 -6.90
N LYS A 282 -7.02 24.81 -5.94
CA LYS A 282 -7.01 26.27 -6.12
C LYS A 282 -5.89 26.69 -7.09
N LYS A 283 -5.84 27.98 -7.44
CA LYS A 283 -4.69 28.54 -8.17
C LYS A 283 -3.57 28.72 -7.17
#